data_AF-A0A5D0QBS3-F1
#
_entry.id   AF-A0A5D0QBS3-F1
#
_cell.length_a   1.000
_cell.length_b   1.000
_cell.length_c   1.000
_cell.angle_alpha   90.00
_cell.angle_beta   90.00
_cell.angle_gamma   90.00
#
_symmetry.space_group_name_H-M   'P 1'
#
loop_
_entity.id
_entity.type
_entity.pdbx_description
1 polymer ?
#
loop_
_entity_poly.entity_id
_entity_poly.type
_entity_poly.pdbx_seq_one_letter_code
_entity_poly.pdbx_strand_id
1 'polypeptide(L)'
;MRCSVAARWWAENEKRRRHWDTTQHYYNAFLSLSSRTGELPDRQEVVSLAGGRQSTFYTVSGPNALHSLLARYQGALPGLAALYPAPNVAAWLGHETAVWAYWPHRTGWLRSIDGDRDRAARALLFVLADFAAGWQGLMRASGGRPPMCAVEDFAIVLGRGASPETLYGLLARLLTSVAAAPGMPPEAAADSAERELDGLLRRMNGTAAQARLAEAIETVRNDPTISGPRLAEIGKMLRSAGEMLLTDPGRETGADSPVV
;
A
#
# COMPACT_ATOMS: atom_id res chain seq x y z
N MET A 1 -4.01 -15.54 -10.66
CA MET A 1 -3.69 -14.49 -9.65
C MET A 1 -4.62 -14.70 -8.46
N ARG A 2 -4.11 -14.88 -7.23
CA ARG A 2 -5.01 -15.00 -6.06
C ARG A 2 -5.68 -13.63 -5.85
N CYS A 3 -7.01 -13.56 -5.76
CA CYS A 3 -7.72 -12.32 -5.47
C CYS A 3 -7.24 -11.74 -4.13
N SER A 4 -7.14 -10.40 -4.02
CA SER A 4 -6.75 -9.73 -2.77
C SER A 4 -7.74 -10.01 -1.63
N VAL A 5 -7.30 -9.93 -0.37
CA VAL A 5 -8.14 -10.11 0.82
C VAL A 5 -9.32 -9.13 0.77
N ALA A 6 -9.04 -7.87 0.47
CA ALA A 6 -10.07 -6.84 0.36
C ALA A 6 -11.06 -7.10 -0.78
N ALA A 7 -10.62 -7.58 -1.95
CA ALA A 7 -11.50 -7.94 -3.06
C ALA A 7 -12.46 -9.06 -2.71
N ARG A 8 -11.99 -10.11 -2.01
CA ARG A 8 -12.88 -11.16 -1.51
C ARG A 8 -13.87 -10.60 -0.48
N TRP A 9 -13.39 -9.76 0.43
CA TRP A 9 -14.26 -9.17 1.45
C TRP A 9 -15.37 -8.29 0.86
N TRP A 10 -15.04 -7.46 -0.13
CA TRP A 10 -16.01 -6.63 -0.82
C TRP A 10 -17.08 -7.48 -1.52
N ALA A 11 -16.65 -8.44 -2.34
CA ALA A 11 -17.55 -9.29 -3.12
C ALA A 11 -18.49 -10.14 -2.26
N GLU A 12 -18.04 -10.59 -1.08
CA GLU A 12 -18.90 -11.32 -0.14
C GLU A 12 -19.93 -10.42 0.54
N ASN A 13 -19.56 -9.18 0.88
CA ASN A 13 -20.49 -8.24 1.49
C ASN A 13 -21.57 -7.77 0.51
N GLU A 14 -21.23 -7.51 -0.75
CA GLU A 14 -22.22 -7.16 -1.78
C GLU A 14 -23.29 -8.24 -1.97
N LYS A 15 -22.91 -9.52 -1.82
CA LYS A 15 -23.86 -10.65 -1.86
C LYS A 15 -24.81 -10.66 -0.66
N ARG A 16 -24.47 -10.00 0.45
CA ARG A 16 -25.22 -9.95 1.71
C ARG A 16 -25.86 -8.58 1.94
N ARG A 17 -26.63 -8.10 0.96
CA ARG A 17 -27.22 -6.75 0.90
C ARG A 17 -27.70 -6.20 2.26
N ARG A 18 -28.61 -6.90 2.96
CA ARG A 18 -29.15 -6.43 4.26
C ARG A 18 -28.08 -6.13 5.32
N HIS A 19 -27.09 -7.01 5.46
CA HIS A 19 -26.00 -6.79 6.42
C HIS A 19 -25.11 -5.65 5.94
N TRP A 20 -24.81 -5.62 4.64
CA TRP A 20 -23.97 -4.60 4.04
C TRP A 20 -24.56 -3.19 4.17
N ASP A 21 -25.86 -3.03 3.91
CA ASP A 21 -26.58 -1.75 4.07
C ASP A 21 -26.48 -1.25 5.52
N THR A 22 -26.62 -2.16 6.49
CA THR A 22 -26.46 -1.84 7.92
C THR A 22 -25.03 -1.40 8.22
N THR A 23 -24.03 -2.12 7.72
CA THR A 23 -22.61 -1.79 7.88
C THR A 23 -22.28 -0.42 7.29
N GLN A 24 -22.84 -0.11 6.11
CA GLN A 24 -22.64 1.19 5.46
C GLN A 24 -23.25 2.36 6.26
N HIS A 25 -24.36 2.18 6.98
CA HIS A 25 -24.86 3.23 7.88
C HIS A 25 -23.84 3.59 8.97
N TYR A 26 -23.15 2.60 9.54
CA TYR A 26 -22.10 2.85 10.52
C TYR A 26 -20.84 3.48 9.91
N TYR A 27 -20.43 3.06 8.70
CA TYR A 27 -19.33 3.73 7.99
C TYR A 27 -19.65 5.19 7.66
N ASN A 28 -20.86 5.48 7.17
CA ASN A 28 -21.30 6.84 6.92
C ASN A 28 -21.34 7.70 8.19
N ALA A 29 -21.82 7.14 9.31
CA ALA A 29 -21.79 7.81 10.60
C ALA A 29 -20.35 8.13 11.04
N PHE A 30 -19.43 7.17 10.90
CA PHE A 30 -18.01 7.38 11.21
C PHE A 30 -17.37 8.47 10.35
N LEU A 31 -17.60 8.45 9.02
CA LEU A 31 -17.11 9.49 8.12
C LEU A 31 -17.66 10.86 8.49
N SER A 32 -18.94 10.95 8.80
CA SER A 32 -19.59 12.21 9.15
C SER A 32 -19.03 12.79 10.46
N LEU A 33 -18.73 11.95 11.45
CA LEU A 33 -18.15 12.39 12.73
C LEU A 33 -16.68 12.78 12.57
N SER A 34 -15.88 11.93 11.93
CA SER A 34 -14.46 12.20 11.69
C SER A 34 -14.22 13.42 10.79
N SER A 35 -15.12 13.72 9.86
CA SER A 35 -15.04 14.94 9.04
C SER A 35 -15.27 16.22 9.86
N ARG A 36 -16.04 16.14 10.95
CA ARG A 36 -16.33 17.29 11.83
C ARG A 36 -15.20 17.56 12.83
N THR A 37 -14.66 16.51 13.45
CA THR A 37 -13.69 16.65 14.55
C THR A 37 -12.26 16.41 14.11
N GLY A 38 -12.05 15.59 13.07
CA GLY A 38 -10.72 15.04 12.76
C GLY A 38 -10.21 14.04 13.80
N GLU A 39 -11.02 13.67 14.77
CA GLU A 39 -10.67 12.76 15.86
C GLU A 39 -11.36 11.41 15.69
N LEU A 40 -10.84 10.38 16.35
CA LEU A 40 -11.49 9.07 16.39
C LEU A 40 -12.85 9.21 17.10
N PRO A 41 -13.98 8.98 16.41
CA PRO A 41 -15.30 9.13 17.02
C PRO A 41 -15.52 8.15 18.17
N ASP A 42 -16.24 8.58 19.21
CA ASP A 42 -16.65 7.65 20.26
C ASP A 42 -17.71 6.67 19.73
N ARG A 43 -17.69 5.45 20.28
CA ARG A 43 -18.65 4.41 19.93
C ARG A 43 -20.09 4.90 20.06
N GLN A 44 -20.43 5.60 21.16
CA GLN A 44 -21.78 6.06 21.42
C GLN A 44 -22.25 7.09 20.40
N GLU A 45 -21.35 7.98 19.97
CA GLU A 45 -21.62 8.97 18.93
C GLU A 45 -21.91 8.30 17.59
N VAL A 46 -21.09 7.31 17.20
CA VAL A 46 -21.29 6.55 15.95
C VAL A 46 -22.62 5.80 15.99
N VAL A 47 -22.94 5.12 17.09
CA VAL A 47 -24.21 4.39 17.25
C VAL A 47 -25.40 5.33 17.19
N SER A 48 -25.32 6.46 17.89
CA SER A 48 -26.38 7.47 17.93
C SER A 48 -26.62 8.05 16.53
N LEU A 49 -25.56 8.41 15.81
CA LEU A 49 -25.68 9.00 14.48
C LEU A 49 -26.14 7.99 13.41
N ALA A 50 -25.73 6.72 13.53
CA ALA A 50 -26.20 5.66 12.65
C ALA A 50 -27.67 5.28 12.89
N GLY A 51 -28.33 5.82 13.94
CA GLY A 51 -29.69 5.45 14.33
C GLY A 51 -29.80 3.98 14.79
N GLY A 52 -28.68 3.39 15.22
CA GLY A 52 -28.57 1.97 15.52
C GLY A 52 -28.61 1.64 17.01
N ARG A 53 -28.52 0.34 17.33
CA ARG A 53 -28.32 -0.15 18.70
C ARG A 53 -26.86 -0.52 18.94
N GLN A 54 -26.40 -0.46 20.19
CA GLN A 54 -25.05 -0.90 20.55
C GLN A 54 -24.82 -2.37 20.20
N SER A 55 -25.79 -3.25 20.42
CA SER A 55 -25.66 -4.67 20.09
C SER A 55 -25.40 -4.89 18.58
N THR A 56 -26.10 -4.15 17.72
CA THR A 56 -25.87 -4.17 16.26
C THR A 56 -24.49 -3.64 15.88
N PHE A 57 -23.98 -2.64 16.60
CA PHE A 57 -22.63 -2.14 16.37
C PHE A 57 -21.57 -3.23 16.53
N TYR A 58 -21.67 -4.06 17.59
CA TYR A 58 -20.76 -5.18 17.83
C TYR A 58 -20.93 -6.34 16.85
N THR A 59 -22.05 -6.45 16.14
CA THR A 59 -22.20 -7.45 15.07
C THR A 59 -21.60 -6.99 13.75
N VAL A 60 -21.50 -5.67 13.55
CA VAL A 60 -20.92 -5.04 12.36
C VAL A 60 -19.41 -4.88 12.48
N SER A 61 -18.91 -4.49 13.66
CA SER A 61 -17.50 -4.19 13.85
C SER A 61 -16.94 -4.80 15.13
N GLY A 62 -15.63 -5.04 15.13
CA GLY A 62 -14.88 -5.63 16.24
C GLY A 62 -14.37 -7.03 15.95
N PRO A 63 -13.60 -7.61 16.88
CA PRO A 63 -12.89 -8.88 16.66
C PRO A 63 -13.82 -10.07 16.44
N ASN A 64 -15.03 -10.02 16.98
CA ASN A 64 -16.03 -11.10 16.88
C ASN A 64 -17.09 -10.82 15.79
N ALA A 65 -16.98 -9.73 15.04
CA ALA A 65 -17.91 -9.44 13.96
C ALA A 65 -17.70 -10.46 12.82
N LEU A 66 -18.78 -11.13 12.43
CA LEU A 66 -18.77 -12.26 11.49
C LEU A 66 -18.10 -11.93 10.14
N HIS A 67 -18.14 -10.67 9.75
CA HIS A 67 -17.66 -10.18 8.45
C HIS A 67 -16.58 -9.11 8.57
N SER A 68 -15.85 -9.09 9.70
CA SER A 68 -14.76 -8.13 9.88
C SER A 68 -13.65 -8.31 8.83
N LEU A 69 -13.25 -7.21 8.22
CA LEU A 69 -12.13 -7.17 7.29
C LEU A 69 -10.80 -7.40 8.01
N LEU A 70 -10.59 -6.75 9.16
CA LEU A 70 -9.34 -6.87 9.90
C LEU A 70 -9.13 -8.31 10.39
N ALA A 71 -10.19 -9.00 10.83
CA ALA A 71 -10.12 -10.43 11.17
C ALA A 71 -9.70 -11.31 9.97
N ARG A 72 -10.16 -10.96 8.76
CA ARG A 72 -9.73 -11.66 7.52
C ARG A 72 -8.26 -11.40 7.19
N TYR A 73 -7.78 -10.17 7.40
CA TYR A 73 -6.37 -9.86 7.26
C TYR A 73 -5.52 -10.59 8.31
N GLN A 74 -5.97 -10.70 9.56
CA GLN A 74 -5.26 -11.47 10.59
C GLN A 74 -5.06 -12.93 10.18
N GLY A 75 -6.06 -13.56 9.55
CA GLY A 75 -5.95 -14.93 9.06
C GLY A 75 -5.13 -15.09 7.77
N ALA A 76 -5.16 -14.10 6.87
CA ALA A 76 -4.53 -14.23 5.54
C ALA A 76 -3.15 -13.58 5.41
N LEU A 77 -2.93 -12.45 6.08
CA LEU A 77 -1.76 -11.58 6.02
C LEU A 77 -1.44 -11.01 7.42
N PRO A 78 -1.04 -11.85 8.40
CA PRO A 78 -0.89 -11.44 9.80
C PRO A 78 0.12 -10.30 10.00
N GLY A 79 1.21 -10.26 9.23
CA GLY A 79 2.19 -9.16 9.29
C GLY A 79 1.59 -7.81 8.89
N LEU A 80 0.75 -7.78 7.86
CA LEU A 80 0.02 -6.57 7.49
C LEU A 80 -1.01 -6.20 8.56
N ALA A 81 -1.77 -7.16 9.08
CA ALA A 81 -2.79 -6.91 10.10
C ALA A 81 -2.20 -6.33 11.40
N ALA A 82 -0.99 -6.74 11.79
CA ALA A 82 -0.29 -6.24 12.97
C ALA A 82 -0.01 -4.73 12.92
N LEU A 83 0.04 -4.12 11.73
CA LEU A 83 0.23 -2.68 11.53
C LEU A 83 -1.03 -1.85 11.81
N TYR A 84 -2.17 -2.50 12.05
CA TYR A 84 -3.47 -1.88 12.29
C TYR A 84 -3.95 -2.15 13.70
N PRO A 85 -3.34 -1.53 14.73
CA PRO A 85 -3.80 -1.67 16.09
C PRO A 85 -5.22 -1.12 16.21
N ALA A 86 -6.06 -1.86 16.91
CA ALA A 86 -7.48 -1.54 17.05
C ALA A 86 -7.88 -1.69 18.53
N PRO A 87 -7.50 -0.72 19.38
CA PRO A 87 -7.66 -0.81 20.85
C PRO A 87 -9.12 -0.80 21.30
N ASN A 88 -10.03 -0.36 20.45
CA ASN A 88 -11.47 -0.36 20.69
C ASN A 88 -12.24 -0.60 19.38
N VAL A 89 -13.54 -0.87 19.48
CA VAL A 89 -14.36 -1.21 18.30
C VAL A 89 -14.53 -0.03 17.34
N ALA A 90 -14.46 1.22 17.80
CA ALA A 90 -14.47 2.38 16.91
C ALA A 90 -13.22 2.41 16.01
N ALA A 91 -12.04 2.04 16.54
CA ALA A 91 -10.83 1.90 15.74
C ALA A 91 -10.93 0.74 14.72
N TRP A 92 -11.55 -0.39 15.09
CA TRP A 92 -11.87 -1.46 14.13
C TRP A 92 -12.72 -0.92 12.98
N LEU A 93 -13.79 -0.20 13.29
CA LEU A 93 -14.67 0.40 12.29
C LEU A 93 -13.92 1.41 11.42
N GLY A 94 -13.03 2.23 12.00
CA GLY A 94 -12.23 3.22 11.26
C GLY A 94 -11.36 2.59 10.18
N HIS A 95 -10.68 1.47 10.49
CA HIS A 95 -9.87 0.73 9.52
C HIS A 95 -10.71 0.19 8.34
N GLU A 96 -11.89 -0.33 8.63
CA GLU A 96 -12.80 -0.82 7.59
C GLU A 96 -13.45 0.32 6.79
N THR A 97 -13.79 1.42 7.47
CA THR A 97 -14.34 2.63 6.84
C THR A 97 -13.34 3.24 5.86
N ALA A 98 -12.03 3.25 6.19
CA ALA A 98 -10.99 3.70 5.27
C ALA A 98 -10.92 2.84 4.01
N VAL A 99 -11.04 1.51 4.14
CA VAL A 99 -11.09 0.60 2.97
C VAL A 99 -12.36 0.81 2.15
N TRP A 100 -13.51 1.00 2.81
CA TRP A 100 -14.78 1.25 2.14
C TRP A 100 -14.79 2.58 1.38
N ALA A 101 -14.36 3.67 2.02
CA ALA A 101 -14.28 5.00 1.41
C ALA A 101 -13.25 5.07 0.27
N TYR A 102 -12.16 4.31 0.38
CA TYR A 102 -11.13 4.22 -0.67
C TYR A 102 -11.56 3.36 -1.87
N TRP A 103 -12.60 2.53 -1.73
CA TRP A 103 -12.98 1.56 -2.76
C TRP A 103 -13.26 2.14 -4.16
N PRO A 104 -13.95 3.29 -4.30
CA PRO A 104 -14.16 3.93 -5.60
C PRO A 104 -12.84 4.35 -6.26
N HIS A 105 -11.92 4.93 -5.49
CA HIS A 105 -10.57 5.32 -5.95
C HIS A 105 -9.78 4.11 -6.43
N ARG A 106 -9.77 3.03 -5.63
CA ARG A 106 -9.17 1.73 -5.99
C ARG A 106 -9.75 1.17 -7.29
N THR A 107 -11.07 1.22 -7.45
CA THR A 107 -11.75 0.71 -8.65
C THR A 107 -11.39 1.54 -9.90
N GLY A 108 -11.30 2.87 -9.76
CA GLY A 108 -10.83 3.76 -10.83
C GLY A 108 -9.41 3.44 -11.25
N TRP A 109 -8.50 3.31 -10.27
CA TRP A 109 -7.11 2.92 -10.50
C TRP A 109 -7.00 1.57 -11.23
N LEU A 110 -7.68 0.54 -10.75
CA LEU A 110 -7.69 -0.80 -11.38
C LEU A 110 -8.20 -0.81 -12.82
N ARG A 111 -9.04 0.15 -13.22
CA ARG A 111 -9.51 0.30 -14.61
C ARG A 111 -8.52 1.04 -15.50
N SER A 112 -7.65 1.85 -14.91
CA SER A 112 -6.70 2.72 -15.61
C SER A 112 -5.29 2.13 -15.76
N ILE A 113 -4.95 1.12 -14.95
CA ILE A 113 -3.62 0.52 -14.91
C ILE A 113 -3.30 -0.22 -16.20
N ASP A 114 -2.11 0.04 -16.77
CA ASP A 114 -1.48 -0.77 -17.81
C ASP A 114 -0.35 -1.62 -17.21
N GLY A 115 0.16 -2.60 -17.97
CA GLY A 115 1.03 -3.66 -17.44
C GLY A 115 2.39 -3.24 -16.87
N ASP A 116 2.71 -1.95 -16.83
CA ASP A 116 3.94 -1.42 -16.24
C ASP A 116 3.79 -1.24 -14.72
N ARG A 117 4.61 -1.97 -13.95
CA ARG A 117 4.59 -1.98 -12.49
C ARG A 117 4.99 -0.65 -11.88
N ASP A 118 5.96 0.05 -12.46
CA ASP A 118 6.48 1.28 -11.90
C ASP A 118 5.45 2.39 -12.08
N ARG A 119 4.86 2.47 -13.28
CA ARG A 119 3.74 3.37 -13.57
C ARG A 119 2.52 3.05 -12.72
N ALA A 120 2.19 1.78 -12.53
CA ALA A 120 1.11 1.34 -11.66
C ALA A 120 1.30 1.79 -10.21
N ALA A 121 2.52 1.66 -9.66
CA ALA A 121 2.85 2.05 -8.30
C ALA A 121 2.77 3.58 -8.11
N ARG A 122 3.28 4.36 -9.07
CA ARG A 122 3.15 5.82 -9.06
C ARG A 122 1.70 6.27 -9.14
N ALA A 123 0.93 5.71 -10.08
CA ALA A 123 -0.51 6.00 -10.19
C ALA A 123 -1.25 5.72 -8.88
N LEU A 124 -0.87 4.66 -8.16
CA LEU A 124 -1.46 4.32 -6.86
C LEU A 124 -1.12 5.35 -5.76
N LEU A 125 0.06 6.01 -5.82
CA LEU A 125 0.39 7.14 -4.93
C LEU A 125 -0.52 8.34 -5.19
N PHE A 126 -0.70 8.74 -6.45
CA PHE A 126 -1.60 9.85 -6.80
C PHE A 126 -3.04 9.59 -6.36
N VAL A 127 -3.53 8.37 -6.58
CA VAL A 127 -4.89 7.96 -6.20
C VAL A 127 -5.07 7.99 -4.67
N LEU A 128 -4.05 7.62 -3.91
CA LEU A 128 -4.08 7.74 -2.45
C LEU A 128 -3.97 9.19 -1.96
N ALA A 129 -3.18 10.02 -2.63
CA ALA A 129 -3.08 11.44 -2.30
C ALA A 129 -4.42 12.15 -2.54
N ASP A 130 -5.06 11.88 -3.67
CA ASP A 130 -6.41 12.36 -4.01
C ASP A 130 -7.45 11.91 -2.98
N PHE A 131 -7.44 10.62 -2.64
CA PHE A 131 -8.27 10.09 -1.55
C PHE A 131 -8.03 10.81 -0.22
N ALA A 132 -6.78 11.00 0.21
CA ALA A 132 -6.51 11.72 1.46
C ALA A 132 -6.96 13.18 1.43
N ALA A 133 -6.85 13.84 0.28
CA ALA A 133 -7.28 15.22 0.12
C ALA A 133 -8.81 15.34 0.25
N GLY A 134 -9.56 14.38 -0.31
CA GLY A 134 -11.02 14.30 -0.16
C GLY A 134 -11.50 13.86 1.22
N TRP A 135 -10.67 13.15 1.99
CA TRP A 135 -11.05 12.52 3.26
C TRP A 135 -10.13 12.87 4.44
N GLN A 136 -9.71 14.14 4.54
CA GLN A 136 -8.75 14.59 5.57
C GLN A 136 -9.19 14.29 7.00
N GLY A 137 -10.48 14.46 7.32
CA GLY A 137 -11.02 14.16 8.66
C GLY A 137 -10.86 12.69 9.03
N LEU A 138 -11.12 11.79 8.07
CA LEU A 138 -10.88 10.35 8.23
C LEU A 138 -9.39 10.04 8.41
N MET A 139 -8.51 10.70 7.65
CA MET A 139 -7.07 10.51 7.78
C MET A 139 -6.57 10.92 9.17
N ARG A 140 -7.02 12.08 9.69
CA ARG A 140 -6.67 12.52 11.05
C ARG A 140 -7.22 11.56 12.11
N ALA A 141 -8.49 11.18 12.01
CA ALA A 141 -9.15 10.27 12.96
C ALA A 141 -8.47 8.89 13.01
N SER A 142 -7.98 8.42 11.86
CA SER A 142 -7.26 7.15 11.74
C SER A 142 -5.76 7.28 11.99
N GLY A 143 -5.25 8.46 12.33
CA GLY A 143 -3.81 8.69 12.57
C GLY A 143 -2.92 8.50 11.34
N GLY A 144 -3.42 8.91 10.16
CA GLY A 144 -2.70 8.83 8.88
C GLY A 144 -2.53 7.41 8.33
N ARG A 145 -3.26 6.43 8.88
CA ARG A 145 -3.12 5.03 8.47
C ARG A 145 -3.68 4.81 7.06
N PRO A 146 -2.93 4.15 6.16
CA PRO A 146 -3.43 3.83 4.83
C PRO A 146 -4.56 2.80 4.88
N PRO A 147 -5.47 2.78 3.89
CA PRO A 147 -6.38 1.65 3.72
C PRO A 147 -5.58 0.35 3.57
N MET A 148 -5.91 -0.70 4.34
CA MET A 148 -5.20 -1.99 4.28
C MET A 148 -5.07 -2.54 2.86
N CYS A 149 -6.12 -2.38 2.05
CA CYS A 149 -6.11 -2.82 0.67
C CYS A 149 -5.10 -2.07 -0.20
N ALA A 150 -4.80 -0.80 0.10
CA ALA A 150 -3.81 -0.04 -0.66
C ALA A 150 -2.39 -0.58 -0.38
N VAL A 151 -2.07 -0.94 0.87
CA VAL A 151 -0.80 -1.61 1.19
C VAL A 151 -0.71 -2.97 0.50
N GLU A 152 -1.80 -3.74 0.50
CA GLU A 152 -1.88 -5.01 -0.23
C GLU A 152 -1.70 -4.80 -1.74
N ASP A 153 -2.35 -3.80 -2.33
CA ASP A 153 -2.25 -3.47 -3.77
C ASP A 153 -0.81 -3.07 -4.14
N PHE A 154 -0.14 -2.22 -3.33
CA PHE A 154 1.28 -1.89 -3.52
C PHE A 154 2.18 -3.12 -3.46
N ALA A 155 1.96 -4.00 -2.48
CA ALA A 155 2.72 -5.25 -2.35
C ALA A 155 2.51 -6.17 -3.57
N ILE A 156 1.30 -6.19 -4.14
CA ILE A 156 0.99 -6.95 -5.36
C ILE A 156 1.71 -6.34 -6.57
N VAL A 157 1.65 -5.02 -6.75
CA VAL A 157 2.24 -4.30 -7.88
C VAL A 157 3.77 -4.43 -7.88
N LEU A 158 4.40 -4.19 -6.73
CA LEU A 158 5.86 -4.24 -6.59
C LEU A 158 6.38 -5.69 -6.51
N GLY A 159 5.52 -6.65 -6.19
CA GLY A 159 5.88 -8.05 -6.05
C GLY A 159 6.79 -8.30 -4.84
N ARG A 160 7.73 -9.23 -4.99
CA ARG A 160 8.68 -9.58 -3.93
C ARG A 160 9.81 -8.56 -3.89
N GLY A 161 9.61 -7.43 -3.22
CA GLY A 161 10.63 -6.39 -3.13
C GLY A 161 10.54 -5.49 -1.90
N ALA A 162 9.33 -5.19 -1.43
CA ALA A 162 9.12 -4.36 -0.25
C ALA A 162 8.31 -5.11 0.81
N SER A 163 8.71 -4.97 2.07
CA SER A 163 7.95 -5.51 3.20
C SER A 163 6.66 -4.70 3.42
N PRO A 164 5.58 -5.32 3.94
CA PRO A 164 4.35 -4.59 4.27
C PRO A 164 4.58 -3.39 5.19
N GLU A 165 5.52 -3.47 6.12
CA GLU A 165 5.90 -2.40 7.05
C GLU A 165 6.52 -1.20 6.32
N THR A 166 7.38 -1.48 5.34
CA THR A 166 8.02 -0.45 4.52
C THR A 166 6.99 0.30 3.69
N LEU A 167 6.09 -0.45 3.04
CA LEU A 167 5.00 0.12 2.23
C LEU A 167 4.04 0.91 3.11
N TYR A 168 3.60 0.33 4.22
CA TYR A 168 2.75 1.01 5.19
C TYR A 168 3.38 2.33 5.66
N GLY A 169 4.68 2.34 5.99
CA GLY A 169 5.37 3.54 6.44
C GLY A 169 5.41 4.65 5.39
N LEU A 170 5.70 4.30 4.13
CA LEU A 170 5.68 5.25 3.01
C LEU A 170 4.28 5.84 2.83
N LEU A 171 3.25 4.99 2.77
CA LEU A 171 1.87 5.44 2.54
C LEU A 171 1.33 6.23 3.73
N ALA A 172 1.66 5.85 4.97
CA ALA A 172 1.24 6.59 6.15
C ALA A 172 1.81 8.02 6.18
N ARG A 173 3.07 8.20 5.75
CA ARG A 173 3.69 9.53 5.62
C ARG A 173 2.99 10.38 4.55
N LEU A 174 2.66 9.79 3.40
CA LEU A 174 1.90 10.48 2.35
C LEU A 174 0.57 11.00 2.89
N LEU A 175 -0.24 10.11 3.49
CA LEU A 175 -1.57 10.47 3.97
C LEU A 175 -1.52 11.48 5.12
N THR A 176 -0.55 11.35 6.02
CA THR A 176 -0.32 12.32 7.11
C THR A 176 0.03 13.70 6.56
N SER A 177 0.89 13.76 5.53
CA SER A 177 1.31 15.02 4.92
C SER A 177 0.14 15.72 4.23
N VAL A 178 -0.66 14.98 3.46
CA VAL A 178 -1.88 15.51 2.83
C VAL A 178 -2.88 16.00 3.87
N ALA A 179 -3.09 15.24 4.95
CA ALA A 179 -4.04 15.62 6.01
C ALA A 179 -3.58 16.84 6.83
N ALA A 180 -2.28 17.10 6.90
CA ALA A 180 -1.68 18.23 7.61
C ALA A 180 -1.62 19.52 6.77
N ALA A 181 -1.78 19.43 5.45
CA ALA A 181 -1.68 20.58 4.54
C ALA A 181 -2.99 20.79 3.73
N PRO A 182 -4.04 21.37 4.35
CA PRO A 182 -5.27 21.69 3.62
C PRO A 182 -5.00 22.56 2.40
N GLY A 183 -5.57 22.18 1.25
CA GLY A 183 -5.38 22.88 -0.02
C GLY A 183 -4.09 22.52 -0.77
N MET A 184 -3.23 21.65 -0.23
CA MET A 184 -2.12 21.06 -0.99
C MET A 184 -2.68 20.23 -2.15
N PRO A 185 -2.26 20.50 -3.40
CA PRO A 185 -2.62 19.66 -4.53
C PRO A 185 -2.14 18.22 -4.31
N PRO A 186 -2.95 17.19 -4.62
CA PRO A 186 -2.55 15.79 -4.52
C PRO A 186 -1.21 15.49 -5.20
N GLU A 187 -0.93 16.15 -6.32
CA GLU A 187 0.30 15.99 -7.10
C GLU A 187 1.52 16.43 -6.29
N ALA A 188 1.45 17.60 -5.65
CA ALA A 188 2.55 18.11 -4.83
C ALA A 188 2.85 17.22 -3.62
N ALA A 189 1.81 16.60 -3.04
CA ALA A 189 2.00 15.64 -1.95
C ALA A 189 2.62 14.32 -2.45
N ALA A 190 2.21 13.89 -3.64
CA ALA A 190 2.73 12.68 -4.26
C ALA A 190 4.22 12.81 -4.60
N ASP A 191 4.71 13.97 -5.04
CA ASP A 191 6.13 14.21 -5.40
C ASP A 191 7.11 13.77 -4.30
N SER A 192 6.78 14.01 -3.02
CA SER A 192 7.63 13.56 -1.91
C SER A 192 7.61 12.04 -1.76
N ALA A 193 6.43 11.42 -1.87
CA ALA A 193 6.29 9.97 -1.80
C ALA A 193 6.89 9.26 -3.02
N GLU A 194 6.88 9.89 -4.19
CA GLU A 194 7.53 9.40 -5.40
C GLU A 194 9.05 9.32 -5.24
N ARG A 195 9.68 10.35 -4.64
CA ARG A 195 11.13 10.29 -4.32
C ARG A 195 11.47 9.15 -3.37
N GLU A 196 10.62 8.88 -2.39
CA GLU A 196 10.80 7.71 -1.51
C GLU A 196 10.60 6.38 -2.25
N LEU A 197 9.59 6.32 -3.14
CA LEU A 197 9.33 5.17 -4.00
C LEU A 197 10.52 4.90 -4.94
N ASP A 198 11.13 5.93 -5.51
CA ASP A 198 12.35 5.80 -6.33
C ASP A 198 13.49 5.18 -5.53
N GLY A 199 13.63 5.57 -4.27
CA GLY A 199 14.61 4.97 -3.36
C GLY A 199 14.30 3.50 -3.05
N LEU A 200 13.02 3.10 -3.01
CA LEU A 200 12.62 1.71 -2.85
C LEU A 200 12.86 0.90 -4.13
N LEU A 201 12.41 1.38 -5.28
CA LEU A 201 12.58 0.73 -6.58
C LEU A 201 14.06 0.52 -6.90
N ARG A 202 14.92 1.51 -6.64
CA ARG A 202 16.38 1.38 -6.80
C ARG A 202 16.96 0.27 -5.92
N ARG A 203 16.57 0.20 -4.65
CA ARG A 203 17.01 -0.88 -3.73
C ARG A 203 16.53 -2.25 -4.21
N MET A 204 15.27 -2.34 -4.64
CA MET A 204 14.69 -3.58 -5.16
C MET A 204 15.41 -4.07 -6.41
N ASN A 205 15.67 -3.18 -7.38
CA ASN A 205 16.39 -3.52 -8.59
C ASN A 205 17.83 -3.96 -8.28
N GLY A 206 18.50 -3.31 -7.31
CA GLY A 206 19.79 -3.75 -6.79
C GLY A 206 19.73 -5.18 -6.19
N THR A 207 18.74 -5.48 -5.36
CA THR A 207 18.58 -6.81 -4.77
C THR A 207 18.22 -7.90 -5.79
N ALA A 208 17.40 -7.59 -6.80
CA ALA A 208 17.05 -8.54 -7.85
C ALA A 208 18.25 -8.82 -8.77
N ALA A 209 19.04 -7.79 -9.08
CA ALA A 209 20.30 -7.95 -9.81
C ALA A 209 21.31 -8.79 -9.00
N GLN A 210 21.45 -8.54 -7.70
CA GLN A 210 22.29 -9.33 -6.80
C GLN A 210 21.81 -10.79 -6.68
N ALA A 211 20.51 -11.03 -6.57
CA ALA A 211 19.94 -12.37 -6.50
C ALA A 211 20.15 -13.15 -7.80
N ARG A 212 19.94 -12.52 -8.97
CA ARG A 212 20.24 -13.12 -10.28
C ARG A 212 21.73 -13.40 -10.45
N LEU A 213 22.59 -12.51 -9.97
CA LEU A 213 24.04 -12.71 -9.97
C LEU A 213 24.43 -13.90 -9.08
N ALA A 214 23.86 -14.01 -7.88
CA ALA A 214 24.09 -15.15 -6.98
C ALA A 214 23.61 -16.48 -7.59
N GLU A 215 22.44 -16.48 -8.24
CA GLU A 215 21.91 -17.65 -8.96
C GLU A 215 22.78 -18.04 -10.16
N ALA A 216 23.27 -17.06 -10.93
CA ALA A 216 24.20 -17.30 -12.02
C ALA A 216 25.54 -17.85 -11.52
N ILE A 217 26.06 -17.34 -10.39
CA ILE A 217 27.28 -17.85 -9.74
C ILE A 217 27.09 -19.30 -9.29
N GLU A 218 25.98 -19.62 -8.64
CA GLU A 218 25.66 -20.99 -8.22
C GLU A 218 25.51 -21.94 -9.43
N THR A 219 24.85 -21.48 -10.49
CA THR A 219 24.68 -22.26 -11.73
C THR A 219 26.04 -22.58 -12.36
N VAL A 220 26.94 -21.60 -12.47
CA VAL A 220 28.29 -21.78 -12.99
C VAL A 220 29.15 -22.65 -12.08
N ARG A 221 29.01 -22.53 -10.75
CA ARG A 221 29.78 -23.33 -9.79
C ARG A 221 29.39 -24.80 -9.82
N ASN A 222 28.11 -25.09 -10.06
CA ASN A 222 27.58 -26.44 -10.04
C ASN A 222 27.57 -27.11 -11.42
N ASP A 223 28.06 -26.44 -12.47
CA ASP A 223 28.20 -27.00 -13.81
C ASP A 223 29.48 -27.86 -13.91
N PRO A 224 29.36 -29.21 -14.03
CA PRO A 224 30.51 -30.11 -14.06
C PRO A 224 31.35 -29.99 -15.34
N THR A 225 30.87 -29.27 -16.36
CA THR A 225 31.60 -29.08 -17.63
C THR A 225 32.58 -27.90 -17.57
N ILE A 226 32.53 -27.07 -16.53
CA ILE A 226 33.36 -25.88 -16.40
C ILE A 226 34.64 -26.22 -15.62
N SER A 227 35.78 -26.21 -16.32
CA SER A 227 37.10 -26.44 -15.71
C SER A 227 37.48 -25.35 -14.69
N GLY A 228 38.22 -25.71 -13.64
CA GLY A 228 38.68 -24.79 -12.58
C GLY A 228 39.33 -23.46 -13.06
N PRO A 229 40.22 -23.47 -14.07
CA PRO A 229 40.78 -22.23 -14.63
C PRO A 229 39.73 -21.32 -15.28
N ARG A 230 38.73 -21.89 -15.96
CA ARG A 230 37.64 -21.17 -16.61
C ARG A 230 36.64 -20.60 -15.58
N LEU A 231 36.43 -21.31 -14.48
CA LEU A 231 35.67 -20.82 -13.31
C LEU A 231 36.34 -19.59 -12.67
N ALA A 232 37.68 -19.58 -12.57
CA ALA A 232 38.44 -18.43 -12.06
C ALA A 232 38.35 -17.20 -12.99
N GLU A 233 38.32 -17.42 -14.31
CA GLU A 233 38.15 -16.36 -15.31
C GLU A 233 36.73 -15.77 -15.30
N ILE A 234 35.70 -16.64 -15.25
CA ILE A 234 34.30 -16.22 -15.07
C ILE A 234 34.12 -15.44 -13.74
N GLY A 235 34.76 -15.88 -12.66
CA GLY A 235 34.76 -15.18 -11.38
C GLY A 235 35.40 -13.78 -11.42
N LYS A 236 36.42 -13.57 -12.28
CA LYS A 236 37.00 -12.23 -12.52
C LYS A 236 36.04 -11.35 -13.32
N MET A 237 35.45 -11.89 -14.39
CA MET A 237 34.49 -11.15 -15.23
C MET A 237 33.23 -10.73 -14.46
N LEU A 238 32.68 -11.61 -13.61
CA LEU A 238 31.51 -11.30 -12.78
C LEU A 238 31.82 -10.26 -11.70
N ARG A 239 33.06 -10.24 -11.17
CA ARG A 239 33.51 -9.22 -10.23
C ARG A 239 33.63 -7.85 -10.90
N SER A 240 34.25 -7.77 -12.07
CA SER A 240 34.33 -6.54 -12.86
C SER A 240 32.94 -6.04 -13.29
N ALA A 241 32.03 -6.92 -13.69
CA ALA A 241 30.65 -6.56 -14.02
C ALA A 241 29.86 -6.04 -12.79
N GLY A 242 30.07 -6.66 -11.62
CA GLY A 242 29.50 -6.19 -10.35
C GLY A 242 30.04 -4.83 -9.92
N GLU A 243 31.33 -4.57 -10.12
CA GLU A 243 31.96 -3.26 -9.84
C GLU A 243 31.42 -2.17 -10.77
N MET A 244 31.20 -2.45 -12.06
CA MET A 244 30.56 -1.50 -13.00
C MET A 244 29.11 -1.18 -12.64
N LEU A 245 28.32 -2.17 -12.21
CA LEU A 245 26.92 -1.97 -11.81
C LEU A 245 26.78 -1.19 -10.49
N LEU A 246 27.82 -1.17 -9.65
CA LEU A 246 27.86 -0.43 -8.39
C LEU A 246 28.48 0.98 -8.53
N THR A 247 29.16 1.28 -9.64
CA THR A 247 29.89 2.55 -9.86
C THR A 247 29.25 3.50 -10.86
N ASP A 248 28.03 3.22 -11.36
CA ASP A 248 27.31 4.17 -12.22
C ASP A 248 26.13 4.85 -11.49
N PRO A 249 26.36 5.99 -10.79
CA PRO A 249 25.31 6.91 -10.40
C PRO A 249 25.19 8.01 -11.46
N GLY A 250 24.73 7.67 -12.66
CA GLY A 250 24.22 8.63 -13.63
C GLY A 250 25.28 9.39 -14.41
N ARG A 251 25.25 9.20 -15.73
CA ARG A 251 25.66 10.22 -16.67
C ARG A 251 24.50 10.57 -17.59
N GLU A 252 23.69 11.52 -17.12
CA GLU A 252 23.15 12.53 -18.02
C GLU A 252 24.33 13.30 -18.62
N THR A 253 24.47 13.27 -19.94
CA THR A 253 24.98 14.41 -20.70
C THR A 253 24.08 14.60 -21.90
N GLY A 254 23.04 15.41 -21.71
CA GLY A 254 22.45 16.19 -22.78
C GLY A 254 23.27 17.45 -23.03
N ALA A 255 23.29 17.85 -24.31
CA ALA A 255 23.61 19.17 -24.88
C ALA A 255 25.02 19.76 -24.68
N ASP A 256 25.76 19.93 -25.78
CA ASP A 256 25.77 21.24 -26.44
C ASP A 256 26.30 21.16 -27.88
N SER A 257 25.57 21.77 -28.81
CA SER A 257 26.15 22.24 -30.07
C SER A 257 26.95 23.52 -29.79
N PRO A 258 28.02 23.78 -30.55
CA PRO A 258 27.94 25.00 -31.34
C PRO A 258 28.52 24.84 -32.77
N VAL A 259 27.81 25.49 -33.70
CA VAL A 259 28.32 26.34 -34.81
C VAL A 259 29.69 25.99 -35.38
N VAL A 260 29.72 25.48 -36.62
CA VAL A 260 30.10 26.22 -37.86
C VAL A 260 29.30 25.64 -39.03
#